data_AF-A0AB73MSK5-F1
#
_entry.id   AF-A0AB73MSK5-F1
#
_cell.length_a   1.000
_cell.length_b   1.000
_cell.length_c   1.000
_cell.angle_alpha   90.00
_cell.angle_beta   90.00
_cell.angle_gamma   90.00
#
_symmetry.space_group_name_H-M   'P 1'
#
loop_
_entity.id
_entity.type
_entity.pdbx_description
1 polymer ?
#
loop_
_entity_poly.entity_id
_entity_poly.type
_entity_poly.pdbx_seq_one_letter_code
_entity_poly.pdbx_strand_id
1 'polypeptide(L)'
;MSDSVTSILSQIRSYQTQMGQGSMGAVGDAARGNQIQGLAGTQGTPATQAPSFSETLRGAIGGVNEAQQKAGALSKAFEMGDPNADLARVMVASQQSQVAFRATVEVRNRLVQAYQDVMNMPL
;
A
#
# COMPACT_ATOMS: atom_id res chain seq x y z
N MET A 1 -35.47 15.55 22.61
CA MET A 1 -34.66 15.01 21.48
C MET A 1 -33.34 14.42 21.98
N SER A 2 -33.28 13.86 23.18
CA SER A 2 -32.05 13.40 23.85
C SER A 2 -32.12 11.93 24.30
N ASP A 3 -33.33 11.38 24.43
CA ASP A 3 -33.58 9.99 24.87
C ASP A 3 -33.21 8.95 23.79
N SER A 4 -33.28 9.34 22.51
CA SER A 4 -32.99 8.47 21.37
C SER A 4 -31.51 8.11 21.26
N VAL A 5 -30.61 8.99 21.70
CA VAL A 5 -29.15 8.78 21.65
C VAL A 5 -28.72 7.75 22.72
N THR A 6 -29.33 7.82 23.91
CA THR A 6 -29.10 6.86 25.00
C THR A 6 -29.61 5.45 24.64
N SER A 7 -30.74 5.36 23.92
CA SER A 7 -31.32 4.09 23.46
C SER A 7 -30.45 3.38 22.41
N ILE A 8 -29.85 4.12 21.47
CA ILE A 8 -28.95 3.53 20.45
C ILE A 8 -27.63 3.10 21.08
N LEU A 9 -27.10 3.84 22.06
CA LEU A 9 -25.87 3.47 22.77
C LEU A 9 -26.05 2.26 23.69
N SER A 10 -27.24 2.04 24.25
CA SER A 10 -27.55 0.82 25.00
C SER A 10 -27.78 -0.39 24.06
N GLN A 11 -28.35 -0.16 22.87
CA GLN A 11 -28.54 -1.19 21.85
C GLN A 11 -27.23 -1.69 21.21
N ILE A 12 -26.22 -0.82 21.06
CA ILE A 12 -24.89 -1.22 20.61
C ILE A 12 -24.16 -2.03 21.69
N ARG A 13 -24.35 -1.69 22.97
CA ARG A 13 -23.73 -2.41 24.09
C ARG A 13 -24.31 -3.80 24.28
N SER A 14 -25.62 -3.99 24.11
CA SER A 14 -26.22 -5.32 24.20
C SER A 14 -25.77 -6.25 23.07
N TYR A 15 -25.41 -5.70 21.90
CA TYR A 15 -24.89 -6.48 20.77
C TYR A 15 -23.44 -6.96 20.98
N GLN A 16 -22.63 -6.20 21.72
CA GLN A 16 -21.23 -6.57 22.00
C GLN A 16 -21.10 -7.71 23.02
N THR A 17 -22.09 -7.85 23.91
CA THR A 17 -22.06 -8.88 24.97
C THR A 17 -22.55 -10.26 24.48
N GLN A 18 -23.14 -10.35 23.29
CA GLN A 18 -23.66 -11.62 22.76
C GLN A 18 -22.61 -12.49 22.05
N MET A 19 -21.42 -11.95 21.75
CA MET A 19 -20.31 -12.75 21.20
C MET A 19 -19.30 -13.20 22.28
N GLY A 20 -19.59 -12.92 23.56
CA GLY A 20 -18.64 -13.07 24.66
C GLY A 20 -18.88 -14.23 25.63
N GLN A 21 -19.83 -15.14 25.41
CA GLN A 21 -20.05 -16.23 26.36
C GLN A 21 -20.83 -17.43 25.79
N GLY A 22 -20.16 -18.58 25.66
CA GLY A 22 -20.84 -19.88 25.63
C GLY A 22 -20.20 -20.95 24.76
N SER A 23 -19.14 -21.61 25.25
CA SER A 23 -19.19 -23.03 25.62
C SER A 23 -17.79 -23.61 25.86
N MET A 24 -17.74 -24.41 26.91
CA MET A 24 -16.60 -24.93 27.65
C MET A 24 -16.39 -26.41 27.29
N GLY A 25 -15.17 -26.94 27.38
CA GLY A 25 -14.98 -28.35 27.76
C GLY A 25 -14.10 -29.23 26.87
N ALA A 26 -12.83 -29.35 27.27
CA ALA A 26 -12.05 -30.60 27.37
C ALA A 26 -11.83 -31.50 26.12
N VAL A 27 -10.67 -31.34 25.49
CA VAL A 27 -9.78 -32.45 25.06
C VAL A 27 -8.36 -31.89 25.26
N GLY A 28 -7.60 -32.31 26.27
CA GLY A 28 -7.05 -33.66 26.34
C GLY A 28 -5.77 -33.69 25.51
N ASP A 29 -4.65 -33.42 26.17
CA ASP A 29 -3.30 -33.91 25.91
C ASP A 29 -3.03 -34.57 24.54
N ALA A 30 -2.28 -33.90 23.67
CA ALA A 30 -1.31 -34.51 22.74
C ALA A 30 -0.64 -33.44 21.88
N ALA A 31 0.60 -33.10 22.24
CA ALA A 31 1.71 -32.85 21.33
C ALA A 31 1.37 -32.52 19.86
N ARG A 32 1.19 -31.24 19.53
CA ARG A 32 1.37 -30.72 18.15
C ARG A 32 2.80 -30.23 17.92
N GLY A 33 3.76 -30.94 18.48
CA GLY A 33 5.15 -30.91 18.04
C GLY A 33 5.39 -31.94 16.94
N ASN A 34 4.67 -31.88 15.80
CA ASN A 34 5.07 -32.57 14.57
C ASN A 34 4.18 -32.17 13.35
N GLN A 35 4.07 -30.89 13.02
CA GLN A 35 3.52 -30.47 11.72
C GLN A 35 4.57 -29.88 10.77
N ILE A 36 5.86 -30.03 11.11
CA ILE A 36 6.99 -29.87 10.18
C ILE A 36 7.40 -31.25 9.63
N GLN A 37 6.43 -32.07 9.23
CA GLN A 37 6.71 -33.37 8.63
C GLN A 37 5.63 -33.67 7.58
N GLY A 38 5.59 -32.85 6.53
CA GLY A 38 4.63 -33.01 5.43
C GLY A 38 4.99 -32.32 4.12
N LEU A 39 6.17 -31.68 4.01
CA LEU A 39 6.67 -31.10 2.76
C LEU A 39 8.12 -31.50 2.44
N ALA A 40 8.59 -32.61 3.03
CA ALA A 40 9.82 -33.25 2.58
C ALA A 40 9.55 -33.95 1.23
N GLY A 41 9.77 -33.22 0.13
CA GLY A 41 10.00 -33.84 -1.17
C GLY A 41 9.28 -33.25 -2.37
N THR A 42 9.41 -31.95 -2.65
CA THR A 42 9.38 -31.46 -4.05
C THR A 42 10.31 -30.25 -4.19
N GLN A 43 11.49 -30.50 -4.74
CA GLN A 43 12.28 -29.64 -5.63
C GLN A 43 12.33 -28.14 -5.33
N GLY A 44 13.53 -27.66 -5.03
CA GLY A 44 13.87 -26.26 -4.86
C GLY A 44 13.16 -25.36 -5.86
N THR A 45 12.22 -24.58 -5.36
CA THR A 45 11.78 -23.37 -6.03
C THR A 45 12.99 -22.44 -6.10
N PRO A 46 13.42 -21.99 -7.28
CA PRO A 46 14.40 -20.92 -7.33
C PRO A 46 13.83 -19.76 -6.55
N ALA A 47 14.62 -19.19 -5.64
CA ALA A 47 14.29 -17.90 -5.08
C ALA A 47 14.01 -16.97 -6.26
N THR A 48 12.75 -16.62 -6.48
CA THR A 48 12.40 -15.54 -7.40
C THR A 48 13.07 -14.32 -6.81
N GLN A 49 14.26 -14.02 -7.32
CA GLN A 49 15.05 -12.86 -6.92
C GLN A 49 14.11 -11.67 -7.07
N ALA A 50 13.79 -11.03 -5.96
CA ALA A 50 13.05 -9.78 -5.99
C ALA A 50 13.79 -8.85 -6.97
N PRO A 51 13.08 -8.16 -7.88
CA PRO A 51 13.73 -7.33 -8.89
C PRO A 51 14.71 -6.40 -8.20
N SER A 52 15.93 -6.34 -8.74
CA SER A 52 16.98 -5.50 -8.15
C SER A 52 16.46 -4.07 -8.03
N PHE A 53 16.92 -3.32 -7.02
CA PHE A 53 16.53 -1.91 -6.85
C PHE A 53 16.72 -1.10 -8.13
N SER A 54 17.79 -1.38 -8.89
CA SER A 54 18.07 -0.79 -10.19
C SER A 54 17.03 -1.16 -11.25
N GLU A 55 16.55 -2.40 -11.30
CA GLU A 55 15.45 -2.86 -12.17
C GLU A 55 14.16 -2.09 -11.86
N THR A 56 13.85 -1.96 -10.58
CA THR A 56 12.65 -1.28 -10.09
C THR A 56 12.72 0.22 -10.39
N LEU A 57 13.89 0.84 -10.22
CA LEU A 57 14.14 2.24 -10.56
C LEU A 57 14.01 2.47 -12.07
N ARG A 58 14.52 1.55 -12.89
CA ARG A 58 14.40 1.61 -14.36
C ARG A 58 12.93 1.50 -14.79
N GLY A 59 12.17 0.59 -14.18
CA GLY A 59 10.73 0.47 -14.37
C GLY A 59 9.97 1.73 -13.94
N ALA A 60 10.35 2.33 -12.82
CA ALA A 60 9.75 3.58 -12.34
C ALA A 60 9.99 4.74 -13.31
N ILE A 61 11.21 4.89 -13.84
CA ILE A 61 11.51 5.92 -14.85
C ILE A 61 10.73 5.69 -16.16
N GLY A 62 10.59 4.43 -16.59
CA GLY A 62 9.73 4.08 -17.72
C GLY A 62 8.26 4.48 -17.48
N GLY A 63 7.73 4.19 -16.29
CA GLY A 63 6.37 4.56 -15.90
C GLY A 63 6.12 6.07 -15.86
N VAL A 64 7.14 6.88 -15.53
CA VAL A 64 7.03 8.35 -15.58
C VAL A 64 6.87 8.86 -17.01
N ASN A 65 7.62 8.31 -17.96
CA ASN A 65 7.49 8.68 -19.38
C ASN A 65 6.08 8.34 -19.92
N GLU A 66 5.58 7.15 -19.56
CA GLU A 66 4.23 6.73 -19.93
C GLU A 66 3.15 7.64 -19.31
N ALA A 67 3.32 8.01 -18.04
CA ALA A 67 2.43 8.94 -17.36
C ALA A 67 2.44 10.34 -18.00
N GLN A 68 3.61 10.84 -18.41
CA GLN A 68 3.72 12.12 -19.14
C GLN A 68 2.99 12.09 -20.49
N GLN A 69 3.16 11.03 -21.27
CA GLN A 69 2.47 10.88 -22.56
C GLN A 69 0.96 10.82 -22.39
N LYS A 70 0.51 10.07 -21.38
CA LYS A 70 -0.92 9.94 -21.06
C LYS A 70 -1.53 11.27 -20.59
N ALA A 71 -0.80 12.02 -19.78
CA ALA A 71 -1.20 13.37 -19.36
C ALA A 71 -1.28 14.33 -20.56
N GLY A 72 -0.32 14.30 -21.49
CA GLY A 72 -0.37 15.11 -22.71
C GLY A 72 -1.56 14.77 -23.60
N ALA A 73 -1.90 13.49 -23.73
CA ALA A 73 -3.09 13.06 -24.45
C ALA A 73 -4.39 13.53 -23.79
N LEU A 74 -4.47 13.48 -22.45
CA LEU A 74 -5.62 13.93 -21.68
C LEU A 74 -5.77 15.45 -21.69
N SER A 75 -4.70 16.23 -21.58
CA SER A 75 -4.73 17.69 -21.72
C SER A 75 -5.23 18.10 -23.10
N LYS A 76 -4.78 17.41 -24.15
CA LYS A 76 -5.25 17.65 -25.51
C LYS A 76 -6.75 17.30 -25.67
N ALA A 77 -7.21 16.23 -25.03
CA ALA A 77 -8.63 15.88 -24.99
C ALA A 77 -9.48 16.89 -24.20
N PHE A 78 -8.93 17.45 -23.12
CA PHE A 78 -9.59 18.47 -22.31
C PHE A 78 -9.69 19.83 -23.03
N GLU A 79 -8.64 20.27 -23.73
CA GLU A 79 -8.68 21.46 -24.60
C GLU A 79 -9.70 21.32 -25.74
N MET A 80 -10.02 20.08 -26.14
CA MET A 80 -11.08 19.76 -27.10
C MET A 80 -12.50 19.81 -26.48
N GLY A 81 -12.65 20.16 -25.20
CA GLY A 81 -13.94 20.44 -24.57
C GLY A 81 -14.64 19.24 -23.93
N ASP A 82 -13.88 18.24 -23.44
CA ASP A 82 -14.43 17.04 -22.82
C ASP A 82 -15.15 17.34 -21.48
N PRO A 83 -16.47 17.08 -21.37
CA PRO A 83 -17.28 17.36 -20.16
C PRO A 83 -16.97 16.46 -18.95
N ASN A 84 -16.05 15.50 -19.05
CA ASN A 84 -15.70 14.57 -17.95
C ASN A 84 -14.68 15.13 -16.93
N ALA A 85 -14.18 16.35 -17.13
CA ALA A 85 -13.25 17.05 -16.24
C ALA A 85 -14.00 17.79 -15.12
N ASP A 86 -14.53 16.99 -14.21
CA ASP A 86 -15.13 17.47 -12.97
C ASP A 86 -14.06 18.25 -12.16
N LEU A 87 -14.35 19.49 -11.77
CA LEU A 87 -13.43 20.36 -11.00
C LEU A 87 -12.89 19.64 -9.75
N ALA A 88 -13.70 18.77 -9.14
CA ALA A 88 -13.29 17.94 -8.01
C ALA A 88 -12.13 16.99 -8.37
N ARG A 89 -12.15 16.39 -9.56
CA ARG A 89 -11.04 15.54 -10.06
C ARG A 89 -9.77 16.34 -10.31
N VAL A 90 -9.87 17.56 -10.84
CA VAL A 90 -8.70 18.43 -11.05
C VAL A 90 -8.04 18.79 -9.73
N MET A 91 -8.83 19.14 -8.70
CA MET A 91 -8.29 19.45 -7.37
C MET A 91 -7.64 18.23 -6.69
N VAL A 92 -8.24 17.04 -6.82
CA VAL A 92 -7.66 15.80 -6.28
C VAL A 92 -6.36 15.45 -7.01
N ALA A 93 -6.34 15.56 -8.34
CA ALA A 93 -5.14 15.31 -9.14
C ALA A 93 -4.01 16.30 -8.81
N SER A 94 -4.34 17.57 -8.57
CA SER A 94 -3.36 18.59 -8.14
C SER A 94 -2.77 18.26 -6.77
N GLN A 95 -3.60 17.87 -5.80
CA GLN A 95 -3.13 17.49 -4.47
C GLN A 95 -2.25 16.23 -4.50
N GLN A 96 -2.67 15.22 -5.26
CA GLN A 96 -1.88 14.00 -5.46
C GLN A 96 -0.52 14.28 -6.11
N SER A 97 -0.49 15.17 -7.12
CA SER A 97 0.74 15.58 -7.79
C SER A 97 1.70 16.29 -6.82
N GLN A 98 1.18 17.12 -5.92
CA GLN A 98 2.00 17.83 -4.96
C GLN A 98 2.62 16.90 -3.91
N VAL A 99 1.90 15.86 -3.48
CA VAL A 99 2.44 14.82 -2.60
C VAL A 99 3.50 13.99 -3.32
N ALA A 100 3.23 13.56 -4.56
CA ALA A 100 4.17 12.78 -5.37
C ALA A 100 5.47 13.55 -5.66
N PHE A 101 5.38 14.85 -5.92
CA PHE A 101 6.54 15.71 -6.13
C PHE A 101 7.43 15.78 -4.87
N ARG A 102 6.83 15.99 -3.69
CA ARG A 102 7.57 16.00 -2.42
C ARG A 102 8.28 14.68 -2.17
N ALA A 103 7.61 13.55 -2.41
CA ALA A 103 8.21 12.23 -2.30
C ALA A 103 9.40 12.06 -3.27
N THR A 104 9.29 12.58 -4.49
CA THR A 104 10.37 12.51 -5.48
C THR A 104 11.60 13.31 -5.07
N VAL A 105 11.40 14.51 -4.50
CA VAL A 105 12.50 15.32 -3.98
C VAL A 105 13.22 14.61 -2.84
N GLU A 106 12.48 13.96 -1.94
CA GLU A 106 13.07 13.17 -0.85
C GLU A 106 13.92 12.00 -1.37
N VAL A 107 13.42 11.27 -2.37
CA VAL A 107 14.18 10.18 -3.02
C VAL A 107 15.44 10.74 -3.70
N ARG A 108 15.34 11.87 -4.40
CA ARG A 108 16.50 12.54 -5.01
C ARG A 108 17.55 12.88 -3.96
N ASN A 109 17.13 13.45 -2.84
CA ASN A 109 18.03 13.84 -1.77
C ASN A 109 18.69 12.62 -1.12
N ARG A 110 17.94 11.54 -0.86
CA ARG A 110 18.49 10.27 -0.36
C ARG A 110 19.52 9.66 -1.32
N LEU A 111 19.27 9.71 -2.63
CA LEU A 111 20.19 9.19 -3.64
C LEU A 111 21.49 9.99 -3.71
N VAL A 112 21.40 11.32 -3.61
CA VAL A 112 22.59 12.20 -3.56
C VAL A 112 23.39 11.95 -2.28
N GLN A 113 22.72 11.80 -1.15
CA GLN A 113 23.38 11.45 0.13
C GLN A 113 24.06 10.09 0.05
N ALA A 114 23.38 9.05 -0.45
CA ALA A 114 23.97 7.72 -0.60
C ALA A 114 25.21 7.72 -1.51
N TYR A 115 25.20 8.54 -2.57
CA TYR A 115 26.38 8.72 -3.42
C TYR A 115 27.53 9.42 -2.67
N GLN A 116 27.22 10.49 -1.93
CA GLN A 116 28.21 11.17 -1.09
C GLN A 116 28.76 10.27 0.00
N ASP A 117 27.93 9.45 0.65
CA ASP A 117 28.35 8.52 1.70
C ASP A 117 29.30 7.44 1.16
N VAL A 118 29.03 6.91 -0.05
CA VAL A 118 29.94 5.97 -0.73
C VAL A 118 31.26 6.64 -1.10
N MET A 119 31.23 7.91 -1.54
CA MET A 119 32.45 8.68 -1.86
C MET A 119 33.27 9.03 -0.62
N ASN A 120 32.61 9.26 0.51
CA ASN A 120 33.24 9.64 1.77
C ASN A 120 33.57 8.42 2.65
N MET A 121 33.25 7.20 2.23
CA MET A 121 33.77 6.00 2.89
C MET A 121 35.30 6.00 2.72
N PRO A 122 36.07 6.07 3.83
CA PRO A 122 37.50 5.83 3.74
C PRO A 122 37.71 4.36 3.34
N LEU A 123 38.52 4.14 2.29
CA LEU A 123 39.02 2.83 1.87
C LEU A 123 39.87 2.20 2.99
#